data_AF-A0A6I9NT14-F1
#
_entry.id   AF-A0A6I9NT14-F1
#
_cell.length_a   1.000
_cell.length_b   1.000
_cell.length_c   1.000
_cell.angle_alpha   90.00
_cell.angle_beta   90.00
_cell.angle_gamma   90.00
#
_symmetry.space_group_name_H-M   'P 1'
#
loop_
_entity.id
_entity.type
_entity.pdbx_description
1 polymer ?
#
loop_
_entity_poly.entity_id
_entity_poly.type
_entity_poly.pdbx_seq_one_letter_code
_entity_poly.pdbx_strand_id
1 'polypeptide(L)'
;TIEFGLCKQDGQLRAYGAGLLSSIGELRHALSGAACVRMFDPKTTCRQECLITTFQDVYFVSESFEEAKEKMREFAKSIKRPFSVYYNPYTQSVDLLKDTRGIEDVVQDLRNDLNTVCDALGKMNTYMGI
;
A
#
# COMPACT_ATOMS: atom_id res chain seq x y z
N THR A 1 2.88 -3.12 9.69
CA THR A 1 1.82 -2.74 8.73
C THR A 1 0.80 -3.85 8.60
N ILE A 2 1.03 -4.90 7.81
CA ILE A 2 0.03 -5.95 7.59
C ILE A 2 -0.28 -6.75 8.87
N GLU A 3 0.71 -6.98 9.74
CA GLU A 3 0.51 -7.71 10.99
C GLU A 3 0.03 -6.81 12.15
N PHE A 4 0.71 -5.69 12.38
CA PHE A 4 0.48 -4.82 13.55
C PHE A 4 0.19 -3.36 13.19
N GLY A 5 -0.46 -3.12 12.06
CA GLY A 5 -0.74 -1.78 11.56
C GLY A 5 -2.03 -1.17 12.12
N LEU A 6 -1.97 0.15 12.32
CA LEU A 6 -3.10 0.99 12.67
C LEU A 6 -3.42 1.96 11.53
N CYS A 7 -4.67 2.38 11.43
CA CYS A 7 -5.10 3.43 10.51
C CYS A 7 -5.92 4.48 11.23
N LYS A 8 -5.99 5.69 10.67
CA LYS A 8 -6.99 6.67 11.05
C LYS A 8 -8.20 6.54 10.13
N GLN A 9 -9.38 6.53 10.73
CA GLN A 9 -10.65 6.53 10.01
C GLN A 9 -11.59 7.47 10.75
N ASP A 10 -12.10 8.49 10.04
CA ASP A 10 -13.00 9.51 10.61
C ASP A 10 -12.44 10.17 11.89
N GLY A 11 -11.12 10.43 11.89
CA GLY A 11 -10.41 10.99 13.05
C GLY A 11 -10.17 10.02 14.21
N GLN A 12 -10.62 8.76 14.10
CA GLN A 12 -10.46 7.73 15.12
C GLN A 12 -9.34 6.75 14.75
N LEU A 13 -8.63 6.28 15.77
CA LEU A 13 -7.62 5.24 15.62
C LEU A 13 -8.29 3.86 15.51
N ARG A 14 -7.97 3.11 14.45
CA ARG A 14 -8.50 1.77 14.18
C ARG A 14 -7.34 0.81 13.91
N ALA A 15 -7.54 -0.47 14.18
CA ALA A 15 -6.59 -1.52 13.85
C ALA A 15 -6.99 -2.20 12.54
N TYR A 16 -6.00 -2.46 11.69
CA TYR A 16 -6.19 -3.29 10.48
C TYR A 16 -5.20 -4.46 10.42
N GLY A 17 -4.18 -4.46 11.28
CA GLY A 17 -3.18 -5.53 11.32
C GLY A 17 -3.77 -6.89 11.71
N ALA A 18 -3.41 -7.94 10.99
CA ALA A 18 -3.90 -9.30 11.22
C ALA A 18 -3.58 -9.83 12.63
N GLY A 19 -2.35 -9.61 13.11
CA GLY A 19 -1.94 -9.93 14.49
C GLY A 19 -2.76 -9.19 15.55
N LEU A 20 -3.07 -7.91 15.32
CA LEU A 20 -3.94 -7.16 16.24
C LEU A 20 -5.38 -7.70 16.22
N LEU A 21 -5.93 -7.94 15.03
CA LEU A 21 -7.31 -8.42 14.90
C LEU A 21 -7.51 -9.85 15.42
N SER A 22 -6.45 -10.65 15.48
CA SER A 22 -6.48 -12.02 16.05
C SER A 22 -6.18 -12.08 17.55
N SER A 23 -5.63 -11.01 18.15
CA SER A 23 -5.27 -10.93 19.56
C SER A 23 -6.09 -9.88 20.31
N ILE A 24 -7.12 -10.30 21.04
CA ILE A 24 -7.98 -9.40 21.82
C ILE A 24 -7.17 -8.56 22.83
N GLY A 25 -6.16 -9.16 23.47
CA GLY A 25 -5.32 -8.48 24.45
C GLY A 25 -4.48 -7.38 23.80
N GLU A 26 -3.82 -7.69 22.69
CA GLU A 26 -2.96 -6.74 22.00
C GLU A 26 -3.76 -5.66 21.27
N LEU A 27 -4.92 -6.00 20.71
CA LEU A 27 -5.86 -5.04 20.13
C LEU A 27 -6.26 -3.95 21.12
N ARG A 28 -6.65 -4.37 22.34
CA ARG A 28 -7.01 -3.43 23.41
C ARG A 28 -5.82 -2.58 23.81
N HIS A 29 -4.63 -3.16 23.91
CA HIS A 29 -3.41 -2.43 24.24
C HIS A 29 -3.07 -1.36 23.19
N ALA A 30 -3.04 -1.74 21.91
CA ALA A 30 -2.70 -0.85 20.80
C ALA A 30 -3.65 0.36 20.67
N LEU A 31 -4.91 0.21 21.09
CA LEU A 31 -5.93 1.27 21.05
C LEU A 31 -6.15 1.98 22.40
N SER A 32 -5.44 1.58 23.47
CA SER A 32 -5.66 2.09 24.83
C SER A 32 -5.15 3.52 25.06
N GLY A 33 -4.33 4.05 24.15
CA GLY A 33 -3.59 5.31 24.33
C GLY A 33 -2.33 5.20 25.19
N ALA A 34 -2.10 4.06 25.86
CA ALA A 34 -0.85 3.79 26.58
C ALA A 34 0.28 3.29 25.67
N ALA A 35 -0.07 2.75 24.49
CA ALA A 35 0.89 2.25 23.51
C ALA A 35 1.60 3.39 22.77
N CYS A 36 2.87 3.21 22.40
CA CYS A 36 3.59 4.18 21.59
C CYS A 36 3.11 4.09 20.13
N VAL A 37 2.39 5.10 19.65
CA VAL A 37 1.91 5.16 18.25
C VAL A 37 2.70 6.21 17.49
N ARG A 38 3.27 5.82 16.34
CA ARG A 38 4.02 6.71 15.44
C ARG A 38 3.44 6.69 14.04
N MET A 39 3.67 7.76 13.28
CA MET A 39 3.30 7.77 11.86
C MET A 39 4.12 6.72 11.10
N PHE A 40 3.47 6.04 10.16
CA PHE A 40 4.12 5.07 9.30
C PHE A 40 5.10 5.78 8.36
N ASP A 41 6.37 5.42 8.47
CA ASP A 41 7.46 5.79 7.56
C ASP A 41 8.30 4.56 7.26
N PRO A 42 8.27 4.01 6.03
CA PRO A 42 9.00 2.79 5.69
C PRO A 42 10.49 2.82 6.04
N LYS A 43 11.17 3.97 5.97
CA LYS A 43 12.62 4.08 6.26
C LYS A 43 12.93 3.90 7.74
N THR A 44 12.02 4.34 8.60
CA THR A 44 12.13 4.22 10.06
C THR A 44 11.56 2.89 10.53
N THR A 45 10.37 2.53 10.04
CA THR A 45 9.65 1.30 10.40
C THR A 45 10.44 0.04 10.05
N CYS A 46 11.20 0.02 8.95
CA CYS A 46 12.00 -1.16 8.57
C CYS A 46 13.16 -1.45 9.52
N ARG A 47 13.51 -0.51 10.41
CA ARG A 47 14.57 -0.66 11.43
C ARG A 47 13.99 -0.97 12.81
N GLN A 48 12.67 -0.90 12.98
CA GLN A 48 12.01 -1.22 14.24
C GLN A 48 12.03 -2.74 14.46
N GLU A 49 12.43 -3.16 15.66
CA GLU A 49 12.39 -4.57 16.04
C GLU A 49 10.95 -5.08 16.10
N CYS A 50 10.73 -6.29 15.59
CA CYS A 50 9.44 -6.96 15.58
C CYS A 50 9.43 -8.01 16.70
N LEU A 51 8.64 -7.76 17.75
CA LEU A 51 8.59 -8.62 18.93
C LEU A 51 7.62 -9.79 18.68
N ILE A 52 8.02 -11.02 19.00
CA ILE A 52 7.22 -12.23 18.73
C ILE A 52 6.51 -12.72 20.00
N THR A 53 7.12 -12.53 21.16
CA THR A 53 6.68 -13.10 22.45
C THR A 53 5.92 -12.12 23.33
N THR A 54 6.04 -10.82 23.05
CA THR A 54 5.45 -9.72 23.82
C THR A 54 4.72 -8.75 22.90
N PHE A 55 3.94 -7.83 23.46
CA PHE A 55 3.32 -6.76 22.70
C PHE A 55 4.39 -5.89 22.03
N GLN A 56 4.05 -5.30 20.88
CA GLN A 56 4.96 -4.39 20.18
C GLN A 56 5.22 -3.12 21.02
N ASP A 57 6.47 -2.68 21.06
CA ASP A 57 6.84 -1.42 21.72
C ASP A 57 6.26 -0.20 21.00
N VAL A 58 6.15 -0.29 19.67
CA VAL A 58 5.70 0.80 18.80
C VAL A 58 4.74 0.26 17.74
N TYR A 59 3.60 0.94 17.60
CA TYR A 59 2.64 0.72 16.53
C TYR A 59 2.72 1.85 15.51
N PHE A 60 2.54 1.50 14.23
CA PHE A 60 2.60 2.48 13.14
C PHE A 60 1.23 2.75 12.57
N VAL A 61 0.85 4.02 12.51
CA VAL A 61 -0.43 4.49 11.96
C VAL A 61 -0.26 5.11 10.58
N SER A 62 -1.15 4.76 9.65
CA SER A 62 -1.29 5.41 8.33
C SER A 62 -2.60 6.19 8.26
N GLU A 63 -2.64 7.30 7.51
CA GLU A 63 -3.89 8.05 7.31
C GLU A 63 -4.85 7.32 6.36
N SER A 64 -4.31 6.60 5.37
CA SER A 64 -5.08 5.74 4.49
C SER A 64 -4.24 4.62 3.90
N PHE A 65 -4.90 3.61 3.31
CA PHE A 65 -4.19 2.57 2.56
C PHE A 65 -3.52 3.10 1.30
N GLU A 66 -4.07 4.15 0.67
CA GLU A 66 -3.44 4.77 -0.50
C GLU A 66 -2.15 5.49 -0.12
N GLU A 67 -2.13 6.21 1.00
CA GLU A 67 -0.92 6.83 1.54
C GLU A 67 0.14 5.77 1.88
N ALA A 68 -0.26 4.68 2.55
CA ALA A 68 0.66 3.59 2.89
C ALA A 68 1.26 2.93 1.63
N LYS A 69 0.44 2.72 0.60
CA LYS A 69 0.86 2.18 -0.71
C LYS A 69 1.83 3.11 -1.41
N GLU A 70 1.59 4.42 -1.42
CA GLU A 70 2.49 5.40 -2.03
C GLU A 70 3.83 5.48 -1.29
N LYS A 71 3.81 5.51 0.04
CA LYS A 71 5.02 5.43 0.87
C LYS A 71 5.85 4.18 0.56
N MET A 72 5.20 3.02 0.40
CA MET A 72 5.87 1.78 0.01
C MET A 72 6.42 1.82 -1.42
N ARG A 73 5.69 2.42 -2.37
CA ARG A 73 6.15 2.63 -3.75
C ARG A 73 7.42 3.48 -3.78
N GLU A 74 7.45 4.57 -3.03
CA GLU A 74 8.64 5.43 -2.92
C GLU A 74 9.79 4.72 -2.21
N PHE A 75 9.50 3.98 -1.14
CA PHE A 75 10.52 3.18 -0.45
C PHE A 75 11.14 2.12 -1.35
N ALA A 76 10.34 1.46 -2.20
CA ALA A 76 10.83 0.45 -3.13
C ALA A 76 11.87 1.00 -4.12
N LYS A 77 11.82 2.29 -4.47
CA LYS A 77 12.83 2.95 -5.32
C LYS A 77 14.21 3.03 -4.65
N SER A 78 14.26 3.00 -3.31
CA SER A 78 15.52 3.03 -2.56
C SER A 78 16.25 1.68 -2.53
N ILE A 79 15.57 0.60 -2.91
CA ILE A 79 16.13 -0.74 -2.96
C ILE A 79 17.04 -0.85 -4.20
N LYS A 80 18.33 -1.10 -3.99
CA LYS A 80 19.30 -1.21 -5.08
C LYS A 80 19.05 -2.47 -5.91
N ARG A 81 18.63 -2.29 -7.16
CA ARG A 81 18.47 -3.37 -8.16
C ARG A 81 18.64 -2.82 -9.59
N PRO A 82 19.15 -3.62 -10.55
CA PRO A 82 19.43 -3.14 -11.91
C PRO A 82 18.21 -3.14 -12.85
N PHE A 83 17.01 -3.44 -12.34
CA PHE A 83 15.76 -3.50 -13.12
C PHE A 83 14.56 -3.14 -12.24
N SER A 84 13.43 -2.84 -12.87
CA SER A 84 12.13 -2.80 -12.16
C SER A 84 11.29 -4.03 -12.49
N VAL A 85 10.21 -4.21 -11.75
CA VAL A 85 9.27 -5.32 -11.93
C VAL A 85 7.89 -4.77 -12.20
N TYR A 86 7.15 -5.44 -13.08
CA TYR A 86 5.75 -5.19 -13.36
C TYR A 86 4.98 -6.49 -13.17
N TYR A 87 3.83 -6.43 -12.51
CA TYR A 87 2.99 -7.61 -12.33
C TYR A 87 1.99 -7.69 -13.48
N ASN A 88 1.98 -8.81 -14.20
CA ASN A 88 1.03 -9.08 -15.25
C ASN A 88 -0.15 -9.90 -14.68
N PRO A 89 -1.34 -9.29 -14.53
CA PRO A 89 -2.49 -9.97 -13.94
C PRO A 89 -3.10 -11.05 -14.85
N TYR A 90 -2.87 -10.99 -16.17
CA TYR A 90 -3.45 -11.93 -17.13
C TYR A 90 -2.73 -13.27 -17.12
N THR A 91 -1.40 -13.24 -17.03
CA THR A 91 -0.53 -14.43 -16.99
C THR A 91 -0.13 -14.82 -15.57
N GLN A 92 -0.48 -14.01 -14.57
CA GLN A 92 -0.04 -14.16 -13.19
C GLN A 92 1.50 -14.22 -13.05
N SER A 93 2.22 -13.50 -13.92
CA SER A 93 3.68 -13.47 -13.97
C SER A 93 4.27 -12.12 -13.55
N VAL A 94 5.59 -12.10 -13.34
CA VAL A 94 6.36 -10.88 -13.08
C VAL A 94 7.25 -10.58 -14.28
N ASP A 95 6.98 -9.46 -14.93
CA ASP A 95 7.74 -8.99 -16.08
C ASP A 95 8.90 -8.10 -15.60
N LEU A 96 10.09 -8.35 -16.15
CA LEU A 96 11.30 -7.62 -15.79
C LEU A 96 11.49 -6.43 -16.73
N LEU A 97 11.29 -5.23 -16.20
CA LEU A 97 11.53 -3.98 -16.92
C LEU A 97 13.02 -3.63 -16.87
N LYS A 98 13.77 -4.21 -17.82
CA LYS A 98 15.23 -4.06 -17.96
C LYS A 98 15.68 -3.47 -19.30
N ASP A 99 14.80 -3.45 -20.30
CA ASP A 99 15.06 -2.90 -21.63
C ASP A 99 13.91 -2.00 -22.10
N THR A 100 14.12 -1.26 -23.19
CA THR A 100 13.13 -0.31 -23.71
C THR A 100 11.86 -0.99 -24.22
N ARG A 101 11.96 -2.23 -24.73
CA ARG A 101 10.83 -2.98 -25.26
C ARG A 101 9.83 -3.31 -24.14
N GLY A 102 10.32 -3.86 -23.02
CA GLY A 102 9.44 -4.16 -21.89
C GLY A 102 8.76 -2.91 -21.30
N ILE A 103 9.43 -1.74 -21.37
CA ILE A 103 8.82 -0.48 -20.95
C ILE A 103 7.77 0.00 -21.97
N GLU A 104 8.05 -0.13 -23.27
CA GLU A 104 7.13 0.23 -24.36
C GLU A 104 5.85 -0.60 -24.33
N ASP A 105 5.96 -1.91 -24.08
CA ASP A 105 4.81 -2.81 -23.93
C ASP A 105 3.86 -2.31 -22.82
N VAL A 106 4.41 -2.00 -21.63
CA VAL A 106 3.62 -1.46 -20.51
C VAL A 106 2.99 -0.09 -20.84
N VAL A 107 3.73 0.79 -21.53
CA VAL A 107 3.20 2.11 -21.94
C VAL A 107 2.04 1.94 -22.93
N GLN A 108 2.14 0.98 -23.84
CA GLN A 108 1.10 0.71 -24.82
C GLN A 108 -0.16 0.15 -24.17
N ASP A 109 -0.02 -0.73 -23.18
CA ASP A 109 -1.15 -1.23 -22.37
C ASP A 109 -1.84 -0.10 -21.61
N LEU A 110 -1.08 0.77 -20.93
CA LEU A 110 -1.64 1.94 -20.24
C LEU A 110 -2.36 2.89 -21.20
N ARG A 111 -1.88 3.02 -22.44
CA ARG A 111 -2.57 3.81 -23.47
C ARG A 111 -3.91 3.19 -23.88
N ASN A 112 -3.98 1.87 -23.99
CA ASN A 112 -5.22 1.15 -24.27
C ASN A 112 -6.24 1.33 -23.13
N ASP A 113 -5.78 1.29 -21.87
CA ASP A 113 -6.62 1.56 -20.71
C ASP A 113 -7.16 3.00 -20.72
N LEU A 114 -6.31 3.99 -21.02
CA LEU A 114 -6.73 5.39 -21.14
C LEU A 114 -7.75 5.61 -22.26
N ASN A 115 -7.61 4.93 -23.40
CA ASN A 115 -8.62 4.98 -24.46
C ASN A 115 -9.98 4.47 -23.97
N THR A 116 -9.99 3.42 -23.17
CA THR A 116 -11.21 2.86 -22.56
C THR A 116 -11.86 3.87 -21.60
N VAL A 117 -11.05 4.57 -20.79
CA VAL A 117 -11.53 5.64 -19.91
C VAL A 117 -12.13 6.80 -20.72
N CYS A 118 -11.48 7.22 -21.81
CA CYS A 118 -11.99 8.27 -22.70
C CYS A 118 -13.34 7.90 -23.34
N ASP A 119 -13.49 6.65 -23.81
CA ASP A 119 -14.77 6.16 -24.34
C ASP A 119 -15.88 6.17 -23.28
N ALA A 120 -15.57 5.73 -22.05
CA ALA A 120 -16.51 5.77 -20.95
C ALA A 120 -16.97 7.21 -20.62
N LEU A 121 -16.04 8.17 -20.60
CA LEU A 121 -16.36 9.59 -20.41
C LEU A 121 -17.22 10.15 -21.55
N GLY A 122 -16.93 9.78 -22.80
CA GLY A 122 -17.74 10.18 -23.95
C GLY A 122 -19.18 9.65 -23.87
N LYS A 123 -19.34 8.40 -23.42
CA LYS A 123 -20.66 7.80 -23.14
C LYS A 123 -21.39 8.50 -22.01
N MET A 124 -20.70 8.85 -20.91
CA MET A 124 -21.31 9.62 -19.81
C MET A 124 -21.83 10.97 -20.29
N ASN A 125 -21.02 11.72 -21.04
CA ASN A 125 -21.44 13.01 -21.60
C ASN A 125 -22.64 12.86 -22.54
N THR A 126 -22.69 11.78 -23.34
CA THR A 126 -23.78 11.53 -24.31
C THR A 126 -25.08 11.10 -23.63
N TYR A 127 -25.03 10.20 -22.66
CA TYR A 127 -26.22 9.54 -22.09
C TYR A 127 -26.65 10.10 -20.72
N MET A 128 -25.74 10.73 -19.98
CA MET A 128 -26.00 11.26 -18.64
C MET A 128 -25.97 12.79 -18.58
N GLY A 129 -25.50 13.47 -19.64
CA GLY A 129 -25.50 14.94 -19.73
C GLY A 129 -24.63 15.64 -18.69
N ILE A 130 -23.65 14.91 -18.13
CA ILE A 130 -22.59 15.40 -17.24
C ILE A 130 -21.22 15.07 -17.82
#